data_AF-A0A0L0DPI3-F1
#
_entry.id   AF-A0A0L0DPI3-F1
#
_cell.length_a   1.000
_cell.length_b   1.000
_cell.length_c   1.000
_cell.angle_alpha   90.00
_cell.angle_beta   90.00
_cell.angle_gamma   90.00
#
_symmetry.space_group_name_H-M   'P 1'
#
loop_
_entity.id
_entity.type
_entity.pdbx_description
1 polymer ?
#
loop_
_entity_poly.entity_id
_entity_poly.type
_entity_poly.pdbx_seq_one_letter_code
_entity_poly.pdbx_strand_id
1 'polypeptide(L)'
;MFCKRSKGAESIREVRGGDPTMATSFPTNKISNTKYTIYNFLFLNLYEQFSRFMNIYFLIIACLQLWNAITPVNPLTTWLPLILIFLVSAIKEGLDDYFRYKADKEANNRAVQVSRDGVLVEMRAADIVVGDILYMVENEQIAADVVLLKSSSDGAAYIETANLDGETDLKSRTCLAETQELSGSQVLNFKGVCECAAPNPEIYKFDSRLRLTTDANAESLSLSAKQTALQGCMLRNTEWVYGMVVYTGNETKIGKNKRIPPTKWTHLDQLINKATVAIFTLQVCFIIAFGIAGALWREDKGKKMEYLLVSKEEWYDPIVIPLRFMLLMSFMIPISLKVTMDMVKFYYAQLINWDIHMYDEETNTPAEAKNTAISEDLGQLEYIFRTRPEPLRRT
;
A
#
# COMPACT_ATOMS: atom_id res chain seq x y z
N MET A 1 9.06 -3.12 19.87
CA MET A 1 8.14 -3.36 21.00
C MET A 1 6.88 -4.03 20.42
N PHE A 2 6.86 -5.37 20.41
CA PHE A 2 5.79 -6.17 19.81
C PHE A 2 4.66 -6.35 20.82
N CYS A 3 3.54 -5.66 20.61
CA CYS A 3 2.34 -5.85 21.41
C CYS A 3 1.63 -7.12 20.93
N LYS A 4 1.56 -8.13 21.81
CA LYS A 4 0.77 -9.36 21.60
C LYS A 4 -0.69 -8.98 21.33
N ARG A 5 -1.22 -9.37 20.16
CA ARG A 5 -2.66 -9.36 19.89
C ARG A 5 -3.34 -10.35 20.83
N SER A 6 -3.95 -9.84 21.89
CA SER A 6 -4.99 -10.53 22.65
C SER A 6 -6.14 -10.86 21.69
N LYS A 7 -6.54 -12.13 21.60
CA LYS A 7 -7.83 -12.53 21.03
C LYS A 7 -8.91 -12.07 22.01
N GLY A 8 -9.39 -10.84 21.84
CA GLY A 8 -10.51 -10.29 22.59
C GLY A 8 -11.81 -10.96 22.16
N ALA A 9 -12.67 -11.27 23.14
CA ALA A 9 -14.07 -11.60 22.92
C ALA A 9 -14.72 -10.55 21.98
N GLU A 10 -15.61 -10.99 21.09
CA GLU A 10 -16.35 -10.10 20.18
C GLU A 10 -17.15 -9.07 20.99
N SER A 11 -16.55 -7.89 21.18
CA SER A 11 -17.21 -6.76 21.83
C SER A 11 -18.32 -6.25 20.91
N ILE A 12 -19.57 -6.30 21.39
CA ILE A 12 -20.71 -5.72 20.69
C ILE A 12 -20.53 -4.19 20.71
N ARG A 13 -20.72 -3.58 19.53
CA ARG A 13 -20.67 -2.13 19.31
C ARG A 13 -22.09 -1.60 19.23
N GLU A 14 -22.38 -0.58 20.02
CA GLU A 14 -23.64 0.16 19.98
C GLU A 14 -23.42 1.48 19.23
N VAL A 15 -24.20 1.71 18.17
CA VAL A 15 -24.17 2.93 17.35
C VAL A 15 -25.52 3.63 17.47
N ARG A 16 -25.52 4.91 17.87
CA ARG A 16 -26.73 5.71 18.00
C ARG A 16 -26.85 6.68 16.82
N GLY A 17 -28.00 6.65 16.16
CA GLY A 17 -28.30 7.56 15.05
C GLY A 17 -28.43 9.00 15.52
N GLY A 18 -27.81 9.93 14.79
CA GLY A 18 -27.93 11.36 15.04
C GLY A 18 -27.34 11.88 16.36
N ASP A 19 -26.54 11.07 17.06
CA ASP A 19 -25.90 11.45 18.32
C ASP A 19 -24.44 11.92 18.09
N PRO A 20 -24.15 13.23 18.18
CA PRO A 20 -22.81 13.77 17.94
C PRO A 20 -21.79 13.34 19.02
N THR A 21 -22.24 12.85 20.18
CA THR A 21 -21.33 12.38 21.24
C THR A 21 -20.57 11.11 20.87
N MET A 22 -21.05 10.37 19.86
CA MET A 22 -20.37 9.20 19.31
C MET A 22 -19.06 9.56 18.58
N ALA A 23 -18.85 10.84 18.27
CA ALA A 23 -17.69 11.29 17.50
C ALA A 23 -16.34 11.03 18.13
N THR A 24 -16.25 11.07 19.46
CA THR A 24 -15.00 10.84 20.18
C THR A 24 -14.71 9.36 20.44
N SER A 25 -15.70 8.48 20.27
CA SER A 25 -15.61 7.07 20.63
C SER A 25 -15.10 6.18 19.50
N PHE A 26 -15.07 6.69 18.26
CA PHE A 26 -14.80 5.92 17.06
C PHE A 26 -13.74 6.58 16.17
N PRO A 27 -13.06 5.82 15.29
CA PRO A 27 -12.05 6.40 14.41
C PRO A 27 -12.66 7.32 13.34
N THR A 28 -11.88 8.30 12.92
CA THR A 28 -12.24 9.24 11.85
C THR A 28 -12.43 8.54 10.50
N ASN A 29 -13.29 9.07 9.64
CA ASN A 29 -13.48 8.53 8.27
C ASN A 29 -12.33 8.85 7.29
N LYS A 30 -11.29 9.54 7.74
CA LYS A 30 -10.12 9.87 6.91
C LYS A 30 -9.38 8.62 6.44
N ILE A 31 -9.26 8.49 5.12
CA ILE A 31 -8.52 7.40 4.45
C ILE A 31 -7.10 7.89 4.14
N SER A 32 -6.10 7.04 4.39
CA SER A 32 -4.70 7.29 4.02
C SER A 32 -4.04 5.98 3.59
N ASN A 33 -3.81 5.84 2.28
CA ASN A 33 -3.14 4.75 1.58
C ASN A 33 -1.65 5.04 1.33
N THR A 34 -1.17 6.24 1.66
CA THR A 34 0.25 6.61 1.62
C THR A 34 1.07 5.71 2.53
N LYS A 35 2.22 5.26 2.01
CA LYS A 35 3.17 4.42 2.73
C LYS A 35 4.12 5.26 3.58
N TYR A 36 4.45 6.45 3.10
CA TYR A 36 5.37 7.35 3.75
C TYR A 36 4.66 8.58 4.32
N THR A 37 5.28 9.17 5.32
CA THR A 37 5.05 10.53 5.80
C THR A 37 6.27 11.35 5.41
N ILE A 38 6.11 12.68 5.33
CA ILE A 38 7.22 13.58 4.95
C ILE A 38 8.47 13.33 5.81
N TYR A 39 8.30 13.02 7.10
CA TYR A 39 9.40 12.79 8.03
C TYR A 39 10.00 11.38 7.94
N ASN A 40 9.18 10.35 7.75
CA ASN A 40 9.68 8.98 7.70
C ASN A 40 10.19 8.57 6.31
N PHE A 41 9.87 9.36 5.26
CA PHE A 41 10.16 9.00 3.87
C PHE A 41 11.61 8.61 3.68
N LEU A 42 12.55 9.48 4.10
CA LEU A 42 13.99 9.24 3.92
C LEU A 42 14.43 7.95 4.62
N PHE A 43 14.11 7.78 5.90
CA PHE A 43 14.56 6.64 6.69
C PHE A 43 13.94 5.31 6.24
N LEU A 44 12.63 5.31 5.97
CA LEU A 44 11.91 4.10 5.57
C LEU A 44 12.29 3.69 4.15
N ASN A 45 12.40 4.65 3.22
CA ASN A 45 12.88 4.39 1.87
C ASN A 45 14.32 3.86 1.88
N LEU A 46 15.23 4.46 2.66
CA LEU A 46 16.60 3.93 2.78
C LEU A 46 16.62 2.54 3.41
N TYR A 47 15.83 2.29 4.45
CA TYR A 47 15.72 0.96 5.05
C TYR A 47 15.27 -0.10 4.05
N GLU A 48 14.31 0.23 3.19
CA GLU A 48 13.85 -0.67 2.13
C GLU A 48 14.90 -0.86 1.03
N GLN A 49 15.59 0.21 0.63
CA GLN A 49 16.70 0.11 -0.29
C GLN A 49 17.79 -0.81 0.28
N PHE A 50 18.17 -0.67 1.55
CA PHE A 50 19.15 -1.52 2.21
C PHE A 50 18.62 -2.89 2.66
N SER A 51 17.32 -3.16 2.55
CA SER A 51 16.81 -4.53 2.70
C SER A 51 17.27 -5.44 1.55
N ARG A 52 17.82 -4.85 0.47
CA ARG A 52 18.45 -5.57 -0.65
C ARG A 52 19.91 -5.86 -0.32
N PHE A 53 20.30 -7.13 -0.29
CA PHE A 53 21.70 -7.53 -0.01
C PHE A 53 22.71 -6.87 -0.95
N MET A 54 22.38 -6.73 -2.23
CA MET A 54 23.21 -6.00 -3.20
C MET A 54 23.50 -4.54 -2.78
N ASN A 55 22.51 -3.85 -2.23
CA ASN A 55 22.68 -2.46 -1.79
C ASN A 55 23.54 -2.39 -0.50
N ILE A 56 23.41 -3.38 0.39
CA ILE A 56 24.31 -3.53 1.55
C ILE A 56 25.74 -3.77 1.08
N TYR A 57 25.96 -4.68 0.11
CA TYR A 57 27.27 -4.95 -0.45
C TYR A 57 27.93 -3.69 -1.01
N PHE A 58 27.21 -2.93 -1.85
CA PHE A 58 27.76 -1.68 -2.40
C PHE A 58 28.03 -0.63 -1.32
N LEU A 59 27.19 -0.55 -0.27
CA LEU A 59 27.44 0.34 0.86
C LEU A 59 28.73 -0.06 1.60
N ILE A 60 28.96 -1.35 1.85
CA ILE A 60 30.19 -1.84 2.50
C ILE A 60 31.42 -1.47 1.67
N ILE A 61 31.40 -1.73 0.35
CA ILE A 61 32.50 -1.37 -0.54
C ILE A 61 32.72 0.15 -0.56
N ALA A 62 31.65 0.95 -0.66
CA ALA A 62 31.75 2.40 -0.66
C ALA A 62 32.34 2.95 0.64
N CYS A 63 31.92 2.43 1.80
CA CYS A 63 32.49 2.79 3.10
C CYS A 63 33.97 2.42 3.23
N LEU A 64 34.36 1.22 2.76
CA LEU A 64 35.75 0.79 2.79
C LEU A 64 36.65 1.61 1.86
N GLN A 65 36.11 2.10 0.75
CA GLN A 65 36.84 2.97 -0.17
C GLN A 65 37.10 4.37 0.41
N LEU A 66 36.39 4.82 1.45
CA LEU A 66 36.70 6.10 2.11
C LEU A 66 38.08 6.08 2.79
N TRP A 67 38.65 4.90 3.03
CA TRP A 67 39.95 4.75 3.66
C TRP A 67 41.07 4.72 2.61
N ASN A 68 41.79 5.83 2.46
CA ASN A 68 42.88 5.99 1.47
C ASN A 68 44.01 4.96 1.57
N ALA A 69 44.30 4.45 2.77
CA ALA A 69 45.28 3.37 2.99
C ALA A 69 44.87 2.01 2.39
N ILE A 70 43.57 1.80 2.11
CA ILE A 70 43.04 0.52 1.63
C ILE A 70 42.58 0.65 0.17
N THR A 71 42.06 1.81 -0.22
CA THR A 71 41.50 1.99 -1.57
C THR A 71 42.59 2.19 -2.64
N PRO A 72 42.57 1.41 -3.73
CA PRO A 72 43.41 1.66 -4.90
C PRO A 72 42.76 2.64 -5.88
N VAL A 73 41.49 2.99 -5.67
CA VAL A 73 40.66 3.79 -6.58
C VAL A 73 40.11 5.03 -5.89
N ASN A 74 39.79 6.06 -6.67
CA ASN A 74 39.19 7.29 -6.14
C ASN A 74 37.78 6.99 -5.58
N PRO A 75 37.47 7.31 -4.31
CA PRO A 75 36.17 7.04 -3.69
C PRO A 75 34.98 7.63 -4.47
N LEU A 76 35.20 8.75 -5.17
CA LEU A 76 34.17 9.40 -5.99
C LEU A 76 33.61 8.47 -7.08
N THR A 77 34.43 7.55 -7.61
CA THR A 77 34.02 6.64 -8.69
C THR A 77 32.98 5.60 -8.24
N THR A 78 32.87 5.33 -6.95
CA THR A 78 31.87 4.40 -6.39
C THR A 78 30.73 5.13 -5.69
N TRP A 79 31.03 6.20 -4.93
CA TRP A 79 30.00 6.98 -4.24
C TRP A 79 29.06 7.72 -5.19
N LEU A 80 29.58 8.29 -6.29
CA LEU A 80 28.76 9.06 -7.21
C LEU A 80 27.67 8.20 -7.90
N PRO A 81 27.99 7.04 -8.52
CA PRO A 81 26.96 6.15 -9.05
C PRO A 81 25.99 5.66 -7.98
N LEU A 82 26.49 5.31 -6.79
CA LEU A 82 25.66 4.78 -5.70
C LEU A 82 24.60 5.80 -5.23
N ILE A 83 25.02 7.05 -4.99
CA ILE A 83 24.12 8.14 -4.60
C ILE A 83 23.09 8.40 -5.70
N LEU A 84 23.52 8.42 -6.97
CA LEU A 84 22.61 8.65 -8.10
C LEU A 84 21.52 7.57 -8.17
N ILE A 85 21.88 6.30 -7.99
CA ILE A 85 20.91 5.18 -8.01
C ILE A 85 19.89 5.32 -6.87
N PHE A 86 20.36 5.58 -5.65
CA PHE A 86 19.48 5.72 -4.50
C PHE A 86 18.58 6.96 -4.63
N LEU A 87 19.09 8.04 -5.20
CA LEU A 87 18.32 9.25 -5.49
C LEU A 87 17.24 9.00 -6.53
N VAL A 88 17.56 8.39 -7.67
CA VAL A 88 16.56 8.05 -8.70
C VAL A 88 15.49 7.12 -8.15
N SER A 89 15.89 6.11 -7.37
CA SER A 89 14.97 5.18 -6.72
C SER A 89 14.07 5.89 -5.70
N ALA A 90 14.63 6.82 -4.93
CA ALA A 90 13.87 7.62 -3.96
C ALA A 90 12.87 8.55 -4.67
N ILE A 91 13.29 9.28 -5.70
CA ILE A 91 12.40 10.18 -6.47
C ILE A 91 11.21 9.40 -7.02
N LYS A 92 11.48 8.23 -7.62
CA LYS A 92 10.46 7.33 -8.17
C LYS A 92 9.44 6.91 -7.09
N GLU A 93 9.91 6.37 -5.97
CA GLU A 93 9.04 5.94 -4.87
C GLU A 93 8.24 7.13 -4.28
N GLY A 94 8.85 8.32 -4.23
CA GLY A 94 8.20 9.55 -3.80
C GLY A 94 7.08 10.01 -4.75
N LEU A 95 7.27 9.87 -6.06
CA LEU A 95 6.23 10.16 -7.05
C LEU A 95 5.05 9.18 -6.92
N ASP A 96 5.33 7.89 -6.79
CA ASP A 96 4.30 6.85 -6.60
C ASP A 96 3.47 7.12 -5.34
N ASP A 97 4.11 7.50 -4.22
CA ASP A 97 3.40 7.83 -2.98
C ASP A 97 2.65 9.18 -3.06
N TYR A 98 3.16 10.14 -3.84
CA TYR A 98 2.46 11.40 -4.10
C TYR A 98 1.16 11.20 -4.87
N PHE A 99 1.14 10.33 -5.89
CA PHE A 99 -0.09 10.01 -6.60
C PHE A 99 -1.12 9.32 -5.69
N ARG A 100 -0.68 8.44 -4.79
CA ARG A 100 -1.56 7.87 -3.75
C ARG A 100 -2.12 8.95 -2.83
N TYR A 101 -1.28 9.88 -2.38
CA TYR A 101 -1.71 11.01 -1.58
C TYR A 101 -2.76 11.87 -2.31
N LYS A 102 -2.56 12.14 -3.60
CA LYS A 102 -3.52 12.91 -4.41
C LYS A 102 -4.89 12.21 -4.48
N ALA A 103 -4.90 10.90 -4.75
CA ALA A 103 -6.13 10.09 -4.77
C ALA A 103 -6.82 10.05 -3.39
N ASP A 104 -6.06 9.88 -2.31
CA ASP A 104 -6.59 9.94 -0.95
C ASP A 104 -7.18 11.32 -0.63
N LYS A 105 -6.52 12.39 -1.06
CA LYS A 105 -6.99 13.76 -0.85
C LYS A 105 -8.30 14.02 -1.58
N GLU A 106 -8.44 13.50 -2.80
CA GLU A 106 -9.69 13.59 -3.56
C GLU A 106 -10.83 12.83 -2.86
N ALA A 107 -10.60 11.57 -2.48
CA ALA A 107 -11.59 10.77 -1.77
C ALA A 107 -12.03 11.41 -0.43
N ASN A 108 -11.08 11.96 0.32
CA ASN A 108 -11.34 12.60 1.62
C ASN A 108 -12.09 13.94 1.50
N ASN A 109 -11.88 14.69 0.41
CA ASN A 109 -12.51 16.00 0.20
C ASN A 109 -13.82 15.94 -0.58
N ARG A 110 -14.23 14.75 -1.04
CA ARG A 110 -15.52 14.58 -1.72
C ARG A 110 -16.66 15.08 -0.84
N ALA A 111 -17.54 15.88 -1.44
CA ALA A 111 -18.76 16.35 -0.80
C ALA A 111 -19.72 15.19 -0.54
N VAL A 112 -20.34 15.18 0.64
CA VAL A 112 -21.40 14.25 1.03
C VAL A 112 -22.49 15.01 1.76
N GLN A 113 -23.74 14.58 1.62
CA GLN A 113 -24.86 15.17 2.34
C GLN A 113 -25.13 14.39 3.62
N VAL A 114 -25.12 15.10 4.75
CA VAL A 114 -25.30 14.51 6.08
C VAL A 114 -26.40 15.26 6.82
N SER A 115 -27.23 14.52 7.56
CA SER A 115 -28.23 15.14 8.42
C SER A 115 -27.61 15.71 9.69
N ARG A 116 -27.89 16.98 9.95
CA ARG A 116 -27.58 17.71 11.17
C ARG A 116 -28.85 18.40 11.64
N ASP A 117 -29.33 18.03 12.83
CA ASP A 117 -30.56 18.59 13.43
C ASP A 117 -31.76 18.61 12.48
N GLY A 118 -31.90 17.57 11.65
CA GLY A 118 -33.01 17.43 10.70
C GLY A 118 -32.82 18.16 9.37
N VAL A 119 -31.67 18.79 9.13
CA VAL A 119 -31.35 19.50 7.89
C VAL A 119 -30.18 18.80 7.19
N LEU A 120 -30.23 18.71 5.86
CA LEU A 120 -29.11 18.20 5.06
C LEU A 120 -28.05 19.28 4.91
N VAL A 121 -26.83 18.95 5.34
CA VAL A 121 -25.65 19.81 5.24
C VAL A 121 -24.60 19.08 4.42
N GLU A 122 -23.99 19.82 3.50
CA GLU A 122 -22.85 19.31 2.74
C GLU A 122 -21.57 19.37 3.60
N MET A 123 -20.86 18.25 3.69
CA MET A 123 -19.59 18.17 4.40
C MET A 123 -18.60 17.26 3.65
N ARG A 124 -17.34 17.26 4.09
CA ARG A 124 -16.32 16.40 3.48
C ARG A 124 -16.49 14.97 3.94
N ALA A 125 -16.22 14.02 3.05
CA ALA A 125 -16.26 12.60 3.37
C ALA A 125 -15.37 12.23 4.58
N ALA A 126 -14.22 12.88 4.75
CA ALA A 126 -13.32 12.64 5.88
C ALA A 126 -13.91 13.05 7.25
N ASP A 127 -14.87 13.97 7.27
CA ASP A 127 -15.46 14.54 8.48
C ASP A 127 -16.70 13.74 8.93
N ILE A 128 -17.13 12.74 8.16
CA ILE A 128 -18.25 11.85 8.52
C ILE A 128 -17.91 11.08 9.79
N VAL A 129 -18.92 10.92 10.63
CA VAL A 129 -18.82 10.25 11.92
C VAL A 129 -19.81 9.10 12.04
N VAL A 130 -19.51 8.16 12.92
CA VAL A 130 -20.38 7.00 13.17
C VAL A 130 -21.67 7.47 13.83
N GLY A 131 -22.80 6.98 13.33
CA GLY A 131 -24.14 7.43 13.73
C GLY A 131 -24.73 8.52 12.84
N ASP A 132 -23.92 9.12 11.94
CA ASP A 132 -24.41 10.10 10.98
C ASP A 132 -25.44 9.49 10.02
N ILE A 133 -26.46 10.27 9.65
CA ILE A 133 -27.40 9.90 8.61
C ILE A 133 -26.96 10.53 7.30
N LEU A 134 -26.51 9.70 6.35
CA LEU A 134 -26.14 10.12 5.01
C LEU A 134 -27.37 10.15 4.10
N TYR A 135 -27.45 11.16 3.26
CA TYR A 135 -28.29 11.18 2.08
C TYR A 135 -27.38 10.98 0.86
N MET A 136 -27.61 9.89 0.15
CA MET A 136 -26.81 9.49 -1.01
C MET A 136 -27.71 9.52 -2.24
N VAL A 137 -27.23 10.11 -3.34
CA VAL A 137 -27.98 10.18 -4.59
C VAL A 137 -27.41 9.23 -5.66
N GLU A 138 -28.18 9.03 -6.72
CA GLU A 138 -27.78 8.16 -7.82
C GLU A 138 -26.40 8.55 -8.41
N ASN A 139 -25.61 7.54 -8.76
CA ASN A 139 -24.26 7.65 -9.33
C ASN A 139 -23.20 8.22 -8.37
N GLU A 140 -23.53 8.39 -7.09
CA GLU A 140 -22.53 8.68 -6.07
C GLU A 140 -21.91 7.42 -5.48
N GLN A 141 -20.63 7.52 -5.15
CA GLN A 141 -19.94 6.48 -4.42
C GLN A 141 -20.15 6.65 -2.92
N ILE A 142 -20.38 5.55 -2.22
CA ILE A 142 -20.68 5.54 -0.79
C ILE A 142 -19.41 5.79 0.03
N ALA A 143 -19.48 6.69 1.02
CA ALA A 143 -18.32 7.22 1.75
C ALA A 143 -17.87 6.37 2.95
N ALA A 144 -18.76 5.57 3.52
CA ALA A 144 -18.55 4.77 4.73
C ALA A 144 -19.47 3.54 4.69
N ASP A 145 -19.30 2.58 5.59
CA ASP A 145 -20.25 1.45 5.65
C ASP A 145 -21.53 1.90 6.35
N VAL A 146 -22.65 1.78 5.65
CA VAL A 146 -23.95 2.28 6.09
C VAL A 146 -24.99 1.17 6.16
N VAL A 147 -25.92 1.31 7.11
CA VAL A 147 -27.17 0.56 7.15
C VAL A 147 -28.23 1.40 6.45
N LEU A 148 -28.91 0.84 5.46
CA LEU A 148 -29.94 1.51 4.69
C LEU A 148 -31.22 1.64 5.53
N LEU A 149 -31.76 2.85 5.60
CA LEU A 149 -32.97 3.17 6.36
C LEU A 149 -34.17 3.35 5.44
N LYS A 150 -34.04 4.17 4.38
CA LYS A 150 -35.15 4.48 3.48
C LYS A 150 -34.63 4.70 2.07
N SER A 151 -35.33 4.17 1.08
CA SER A 151 -35.00 4.32 -0.34
C SER A 151 -36.14 4.97 -1.12
N SER A 152 -35.80 5.62 -2.24
CA SER A 152 -36.76 6.14 -3.24
C SER A 152 -37.59 5.03 -3.89
N SER A 153 -37.01 3.84 -4.07
CA SER A 153 -37.61 2.75 -4.86
C SER A 153 -38.28 1.70 -3.97
N ASP A 154 -39.25 2.13 -3.16
CA ASP A 154 -40.03 1.27 -2.25
C ASP A 154 -39.17 0.36 -1.34
N GLY A 155 -38.07 0.93 -0.83
CA GLY A 155 -37.14 0.24 0.06
C GLY A 155 -36.05 -0.56 -0.64
N ALA A 156 -36.09 -0.75 -1.96
CA ALA A 156 -34.98 -1.34 -2.71
C ALA A 156 -33.92 -0.29 -3.08
N ALA A 157 -32.64 -0.65 -3.01
CA ALA A 157 -31.53 0.16 -3.49
C ALA A 157 -30.56 -0.74 -4.27
N TYR A 158 -30.04 -0.28 -5.40
CA TYR A 158 -29.08 -1.07 -6.18
C TYR A 158 -27.68 -0.48 -6.05
N ILE A 159 -26.72 -1.34 -5.74
CA ILE A 159 -25.32 -0.95 -5.59
C ILE A 159 -24.45 -1.73 -6.56
N GLU A 160 -23.53 -1.03 -7.19
CA GLU A 160 -22.46 -1.59 -8.02
C GLU A 160 -21.24 -1.84 -7.13
N THR A 161 -20.71 -3.08 -7.15
CA THR A 161 -19.56 -3.49 -6.31
C THR A 161 -18.25 -3.63 -7.07
N ALA A 162 -18.15 -3.07 -8.28
CA ALA A 162 -16.95 -3.15 -9.12
C ALA A 162 -15.66 -2.74 -8.37
N ASN A 163 -15.75 -1.79 -7.44
CA ASN A 163 -14.62 -1.33 -6.63
C ASN A 163 -14.20 -2.29 -5.48
N LEU A 164 -15.01 -3.28 -5.15
CA LEU A 164 -14.78 -4.25 -4.05
C LEU A 164 -14.37 -5.63 -4.57
N ASP A 165 -15.16 -6.20 -5.47
CA ASP A 165 -14.99 -7.57 -5.98
C ASP A 165 -14.76 -7.62 -7.50
N GLY A 166 -14.84 -6.48 -8.19
CA GLY A 166 -14.69 -6.41 -9.64
C GLY A 166 -15.93 -6.92 -10.39
N GLU A 167 -17.04 -7.20 -9.70
CA GLU A 167 -18.31 -7.54 -10.33
C GLU A 167 -19.04 -6.25 -10.73
N THR A 168 -19.41 -6.14 -12.00
CA THR A 168 -20.20 -5.01 -12.54
C THR A 168 -21.70 -5.18 -12.33
N ASP A 169 -22.13 -6.36 -11.86
CA ASP A 169 -23.53 -6.67 -11.62
C ASP A 169 -24.09 -5.83 -10.47
N LEU A 170 -25.30 -5.30 -10.69
CA LEU A 170 -26.01 -4.55 -9.68
C LEU A 170 -26.53 -5.48 -8.59
N LYS A 171 -26.07 -5.27 -7.35
CA LYS A 171 -26.54 -6.00 -6.19
C LYS A 171 -27.71 -5.25 -5.56
N SER A 172 -28.87 -5.90 -5.51
CA SER A 172 -30.04 -5.36 -4.81
C SER A 172 -29.86 -5.45 -3.30
N ARG A 173 -30.04 -4.31 -2.62
CA ARG A 173 -30.11 -4.13 -1.18
C ARG A 173 -31.51 -3.68 -0.81
N THR A 174 -31.95 -3.99 0.39
CA THR A 174 -33.32 -3.72 0.83
C THR A 174 -33.28 -3.04 2.20
N CYS A 175 -34.03 -1.97 2.38
CA CYS A 175 -34.26 -1.32 3.66
C CYS A 175 -35.22 -2.18 4.51
N LEU A 176 -35.27 -1.94 5.81
CA LEU A 176 -36.29 -2.58 6.66
C LEU A 176 -37.66 -1.98 6.34
N ALA A 177 -38.72 -2.79 6.49
CA ALA A 177 -40.09 -2.33 6.20
C ALA A 177 -40.50 -1.21 7.16
N GLU A 178 -40.14 -1.37 8.44
CA GLU A 178 -40.46 -0.45 9.52
C GLU A 178 -39.73 0.89 9.36
N THR A 179 -38.51 0.89 8.81
CA THR A 179 -37.78 2.14 8.53
C THR A 179 -38.27 2.81 7.24
N GLN A 180 -38.79 2.04 6.29
CA GLN A 180 -39.35 2.57 5.05
C GLN A 180 -40.65 3.37 5.29
N GLU A 181 -41.43 3.03 6.33
CA GLU A 181 -42.65 3.76 6.73
C GLU A 181 -42.36 5.15 7.32
N LEU A 182 -41.13 5.42 7.77
CA LEU A 182 -40.75 6.71 8.32
C LEU A 182 -40.83 7.83 7.26
N SER A 183 -41.33 9.00 7.65
CA SER A 183 -41.27 10.20 6.81
C SER A 183 -39.82 10.71 6.67
N GLY A 184 -39.52 11.44 5.60
CA GLY A 184 -38.16 11.96 5.36
C GLY A 184 -37.61 12.79 6.52
N SER A 185 -38.45 13.62 7.16
CA SER A 185 -38.06 14.40 8.34
C SER A 185 -37.80 13.55 9.59
N GLN A 186 -38.50 12.41 9.73
CA GLN A 186 -38.24 11.44 10.80
C GLN A 186 -36.93 10.67 10.57
N VAL A 187 -36.58 10.36 9.31
CA VAL A 187 -35.32 9.71 8.97
C VAL A 187 -34.13 10.64 9.20
N LEU A 188 -34.27 11.92 8.86
CA LEU A 188 -33.24 12.93 9.14
C LEU A 188 -33.00 13.10 10.66
N ASN A 189 -34.06 12.99 11.47
CA ASN A 189 -33.98 13.02 12.93
C ASN A 189 -33.97 11.63 13.58
N PHE A 190 -33.45 10.60 12.89
CA PHE A 190 -33.48 9.23 13.36
C PHE A 190 -32.60 9.04 14.61
N LYS A 191 -33.21 8.56 15.71
CA LYS A 191 -32.54 8.31 17.01
C LYS A 191 -32.52 6.83 17.42
N GLY A 192 -32.50 5.94 16.43
CA GLY A 192 -32.40 4.51 16.67
C GLY A 192 -31.01 4.06 17.09
N VAL A 193 -30.92 2.82 17.56
CA VAL A 193 -29.69 2.19 18.05
C VAL A 193 -29.40 0.94 17.23
N CYS A 194 -28.22 0.88 16.60
CA CYS A 194 -27.72 -0.29 15.90
C CYS A 194 -26.67 -1.01 16.74
N GLU A 195 -26.96 -2.25 17.12
CA GLU A 195 -26.05 -3.15 17.82
C GLU A 195 -25.37 -4.06 16.78
N CYS A 196 -24.10 -3.85 16.53
CA CYS A 196 -23.32 -4.59 15.54
C CYS A 196 -22.08 -5.25 16.17
N ALA A 197 -21.54 -6.28 15.52
CA ALA A 197 -20.29 -6.89 15.94
C ALA A 197 -19.10 -5.93 15.78
N ALA A 198 -17.94 -6.28 16.34
CA ALA A 198 -16.71 -5.57 16.02
C ALA A 198 -16.39 -5.62 14.51
N PRO A 199 -15.76 -4.59 13.93
CA PRO A 199 -15.55 -4.55 12.49
C PRO A 199 -14.65 -5.70 12.02
N ASN A 200 -15.15 -6.49 11.06
CA ASN A 200 -14.49 -7.67 10.51
C ASN A 200 -14.25 -7.52 8.99
N PRO A 201 -13.29 -8.26 8.40
CA PRO A 201 -12.99 -8.15 6.96
C PRO A 201 -13.98 -8.89 6.04
N GLU A 202 -14.97 -9.62 6.58
CA GLU A 202 -15.90 -10.39 5.76
C GLU A 202 -16.95 -9.46 5.12
N ILE A 203 -16.87 -9.28 3.80
CA ILE A 203 -17.71 -8.35 3.03
C ILE A 203 -19.19 -8.77 3.04
N TYR A 204 -19.46 -10.08 3.08
CA TYR A 204 -20.81 -10.65 3.00
C TYR A 204 -21.46 -10.94 4.36
N LYS A 205 -20.72 -10.75 5.47
CA LYS A 205 -21.22 -11.04 6.81
C LYS A 205 -21.48 -9.74 7.57
N PHE A 206 -22.72 -9.53 7.96
CA PHE A 206 -23.12 -8.41 8.80
C PHE A 206 -24.34 -8.82 9.62
N ASP A 207 -24.08 -9.39 10.80
CA ASP A 207 -25.11 -9.77 11.75
C ASP A 207 -25.26 -8.64 12.76
N SER A 208 -26.38 -7.94 12.73
CA SER A 208 -26.64 -6.83 13.66
C SER A 208 -28.13 -6.69 13.99
N ARG A 209 -28.44 -5.85 14.96
CA ARG A 209 -29.81 -5.57 15.40
C ARG A 209 -30.05 -4.06 15.38
N LEU A 210 -31.18 -3.63 14.86
CA LEU A 210 -31.62 -2.24 14.89
C LEU A 210 -32.81 -2.08 15.84
N ARG A 211 -32.74 -1.10 16.73
CA ARG A 211 -33.87 -0.62 17.52
C ARG A 211 -34.24 0.76 17.01
N LEU A 212 -35.51 0.98 16.67
CA LEU A 212 -35.97 2.26 16.12
C LEU A 212 -35.98 3.38 17.17
N THR A 213 -36.02 3.00 18.45
CA THR A 213 -36.05 3.90 19.60
C THR A 213 -34.87 3.62 20.52
N THR A 214 -34.50 4.61 21.32
CA THR A 214 -33.42 4.50 22.31
C THR A 214 -33.82 3.69 23.55
N ASP A 215 -35.09 3.29 23.65
CA ASP A 215 -35.59 2.50 24.77
C ASP A 215 -35.04 1.07 24.75
N ALA A 216 -34.51 0.63 25.89
CA ALA A 216 -33.89 -0.69 26.03
C ALA A 216 -34.88 -1.86 25.78
N ASN A 217 -36.18 -1.61 25.94
CA ASN A 217 -37.26 -2.58 25.73
C ASN A 217 -37.88 -2.49 24.32
N ALA A 218 -37.40 -1.60 23.45
CA ALA A 218 -37.89 -1.50 22.09
C ALA A 218 -37.61 -2.79 21.29
N GLU A 219 -38.51 -3.10 20.36
CA GLU A 219 -38.37 -4.26 19.48
C GLU A 219 -37.07 -4.16 18.66
N SER A 220 -36.32 -5.26 18.62
CA SER A 220 -35.06 -5.35 17.89
C SER A 220 -35.27 -6.03 16.53
N LEU A 221 -35.00 -5.30 15.46
CA LEU A 221 -35.07 -5.78 14.09
C LEU A 221 -33.73 -6.39 13.67
N SER A 222 -33.74 -7.58 13.09
CA SER A 222 -32.50 -8.21 12.61
C SER A 222 -32.05 -7.60 11.29
N LEU A 223 -30.79 -7.18 11.23
CA LEU A 223 -30.12 -6.69 10.03
C LEU A 223 -29.15 -7.76 9.52
N SER A 224 -29.13 -7.92 8.20
CA SER A 224 -28.17 -8.74 7.48
C SER A 224 -27.34 -7.87 6.53
N ALA A 225 -26.40 -8.47 5.80
CA ALA A 225 -25.64 -7.76 4.77
C ALA A 225 -26.55 -7.15 3.68
N LYS A 226 -27.73 -7.73 3.42
CA LYS A 226 -28.71 -7.21 2.44
C LYS A 226 -29.21 -5.79 2.76
N GLN A 227 -29.16 -5.38 4.03
CA GLN A 227 -29.57 -4.06 4.51
C GLN A 227 -28.40 -3.07 4.60
N THR A 228 -27.22 -3.45 4.11
CA THR A 228 -26.02 -2.60 4.17
C THR A 228 -25.53 -2.20 2.80
N ALA A 229 -24.92 -1.02 2.73
CA ALA A 229 -24.12 -0.59 1.60
C ALA A 229 -22.73 -0.22 2.09
N LEU A 230 -21.71 -0.70 1.39
CA LEU A 230 -20.33 -0.62 1.84
C LEU A 230 -19.65 0.61 1.26
N GLN A 231 -18.64 1.11 1.97
CA GLN A 231 -17.74 2.13 1.44
C GLN A 231 -17.23 1.69 0.05
N GLY A 232 -17.14 2.61 -0.90
CA GLY A 232 -16.58 2.33 -2.22
C GLY A 232 -17.57 1.77 -3.26
N CYS A 233 -18.72 1.24 -2.84
CA CYS A 233 -19.82 0.91 -3.76
C CYS A 233 -20.37 2.17 -4.44
N MET A 234 -20.91 2.03 -5.65
CA MET A 234 -21.63 3.11 -6.35
C MET A 234 -23.13 2.84 -6.30
N LEU A 235 -23.93 3.86 -5.97
CA LEU A 235 -25.38 3.77 -6.03
C LEU A 235 -25.84 3.88 -7.49
N ARG A 236 -26.69 2.97 -7.95
CA ARG A 236 -27.21 2.94 -9.34
C ARG A 236 -28.70 2.65 -9.31
N ASN A 237 -29.45 3.11 -10.31
CA ASN A 237 -30.88 2.82 -10.48
C ASN A 237 -31.71 3.10 -9.21
N THR A 238 -31.30 4.08 -8.42
CA THR A 238 -31.94 4.49 -7.16
C THR A 238 -31.67 5.98 -7.00
N GLU A 239 -32.71 6.80 -7.10
CA GLU A 239 -32.60 8.25 -7.13
C GLU A 239 -31.94 8.79 -5.85
N TRP A 240 -32.37 8.27 -4.70
CA TRP A 240 -31.78 8.59 -3.41
C TRP A 240 -32.00 7.47 -2.38
N VAL A 241 -31.08 7.39 -1.41
CA VAL A 241 -31.20 6.51 -0.26
C VAL A 241 -30.63 7.16 0.99
N TYR A 242 -31.33 6.99 2.12
CA TYR A 242 -30.87 7.38 3.45
C TYR A 242 -30.18 6.20 4.12
N GLY A 243 -29.02 6.43 4.72
CA GLY A 243 -28.30 5.40 5.45
C GLY A 243 -27.62 5.91 6.70
N MET A 244 -27.63 5.11 7.76
CA MET A 244 -26.91 5.40 9.00
C MET A 244 -25.51 4.81 8.96
N VAL A 245 -24.49 5.61 9.26
CA VAL A 245 -23.08 5.19 9.27
C VAL A 245 -22.79 4.29 10.45
N VAL A 246 -22.25 3.09 10.17
CA VAL A 246 -21.89 2.10 11.20
C VAL A 246 -20.38 1.98 11.36
N TYR A 247 -19.62 1.93 10.25
CA TYR A 247 -18.15 1.88 10.27
C TYR A 247 -17.54 2.98 9.41
N THR A 248 -16.44 3.55 9.88
CA THR A 248 -15.72 4.67 9.25
C THR A 248 -14.24 4.34 9.06
N GLY A 249 -13.62 4.93 8.03
CA GLY A 249 -12.18 4.91 7.80
C GLY A 249 -11.60 3.51 7.73
N ASN A 250 -10.61 3.22 8.59
CA ASN A 250 -9.92 1.91 8.63
C ASN A 250 -10.78 0.78 9.24
N GLU A 251 -11.96 1.09 9.79
CA GLU A 251 -12.89 0.09 10.32
C GLU A 251 -13.91 -0.41 9.31
N THR A 252 -14.05 0.25 8.16
CA THR A 252 -14.90 -0.26 7.07
C THR A 252 -14.44 -1.62 6.59
N LYS A 253 -15.33 -2.38 5.95
CA LYS A 253 -15.00 -3.69 5.36
C LYS A 253 -13.83 -3.59 4.37
N ILE A 254 -13.79 -2.53 3.57
CA ILE A 254 -12.65 -2.24 2.68
C ILE A 254 -11.40 -1.91 3.49
N GLY A 255 -11.52 -1.01 4.47
CA GLY A 255 -10.41 -0.60 5.34
C GLY A 255 -9.75 -1.79 6.06
N LYS A 256 -10.53 -2.78 6.50
CA LYS A 256 -10.03 -4.02 7.11
C LYS A 256 -9.37 -4.99 6.12
N ASN A 257 -9.79 -4.98 4.86
CA ASN A 257 -9.17 -5.77 3.79
C ASN A 257 -7.94 -5.11 3.17
N LYS A 258 -7.72 -3.83 3.46
CA LYS A 258 -6.52 -3.12 3.02
C LYS A 258 -5.28 -3.78 3.61
N ARG A 259 -4.41 -4.26 2.72
CA ARG A 259 -3.08 -4.74 3.08
C ARG A 259 -2.08 -3.65 2.74
N ILE A 260 -1.10 -3.46 3.61
CA ILE A 260 0.08 -2.65 3.28
C ILE A 260 0.69 -3.33 2.04
N PRO A 261 0.77 -2.64 0.89
CA PRO A 261 1.28 -3.26 -0.33
C PRO A 261 2.70 -3.77 -0.05
N PRO A 262 2.95 -5.08 -0.13
CA PRO A 262 4.30 -5.60 0.07
C PRO A 262 5.18 -5.11 -1.06
N THR A 263 6.45 -4.88 -0.79
CA THR A 263 7.44 -4.65 -1.84
C THR A 263 7.49 -5.89 -2.71
N LYS A 264 7.05 -5.77 -3.96
CA LYS A 264 7.04 -6.87 -4.93
C LYS A 264 8.47 -7.05 -5.46
N TRP A 265 8.95 -8.28 -5.44
CA TRP A 265 10.26 -8.67 -5.94
C TRP A 265 10.07 -9.43 -7.24
N THR A 266 10.76 -9.04 -8.30
CA THR A 266 10.70 -9.80 -9.55
C THR A 266 11.53 -11.06 -9.44
N HIS A 267 11.26 -12.03 -10.32
CA HIS A 267 12.07 -13.25 -10.37
C HIS A 267 13.54 -12.93 -10.71
N LEU A 268 13.77 -11.94 -11.58
CA LEU A 268 15.10 -11.46 -11.94
C LEU A 268 15.83 -10.83 -10.74
N ASP A 269 15.13 -10.05 -9.90
CA ASP A 269 15.71 -9.48 -8.68
C ASP A 269 16.22 -10.59 -7.75
N GLN A 270 15.48 -11.69 -7.62
CA GLN A 270 15.88 -12.83 -6.79
C GLN A 270 17.08 -13.58 -7.39
N LEU A 271 17.11 -13.77 -8.70
CA LEU A 271 18.23 -14.40 -9.40
C LEU A 271 19.51 -13.58 -9.22
N ILE A 272 19.43 -12.27 -9.42
CA ILE A 272 20.55 -11.35 -9.23
C ILE A 272 21.02 -11.38 -7.77
N ASN A 273 20.10 -11.42 -6.81
CA ASN A 273 20.46 -11.50 -5.40
C ASN A 273 21.22 -12.81 -5.07
N LYS A 274 20.74 -13.95 -5.58
CA LYS A 274 21.43 -15.25 -5.43
C LYS A 274 22.82 -15.25 -6.08
N ALA A 275 22.94 -14.70 -7.29
CA ALA A 275 24.22 -14.56 -7.98
C ALA A 275 25.18 -13.64 -7.22
N THR A 276 24.69 -12.54 -6.66
CA THR A 276 25.47 -11.60 -5.84
C THR A 276 26.03 -12.30 -4.59
N VAL A 277 25.22 -13.11 -3.91
CA VAL A 277 25.69 -13.91 -2.77
C VAL A 277 26.77 -14.91 -3.20
N ALA A 278 26.58 -15.60 -4.34
CA ALA A 278 27.56 -16.55 -4.86
C ALA A 278 28.89 -15.89 -5.28
N ILE A 279 28.84 -14.71 -5.90
CA ILE A 279 30.04 -13.94 -6.26
C ILE A 279 30.73 -13.42 -5.00
N PHE A 280 29.96 -12.94 -4.01
CA PHE A 280 30.49 -12.47 -2.75
C PHE A 280 31.20 -13.59 -1.96
N THR A 281 30.62 -14.79 -1.89
CA THR A 281 31.29 -15.93 -1.23
C THR A 281 32.58 -16.31 -1.96
N LEU A 282 32.58 -16.32 -3.30
CA LEU A 282 33.79 -16.52 -4.09
C LEU A 282 34.84 -15.44 -3.84
N GLN A 283 34.41 -14.18 -3.71
CA GLN A 283 35.29 -13.05 -3.40
C GLN A 283 35.95 -13.24 -2.03
N VAL A 284 35.21 -13.67 -1.01
CA VAL A 284 35.76 -14.01 0.31
C VAL A 284 36.82 -15.12 0.22
N CYS A 285 36.57 -16.16 -0.59
CA CYS A 285 37.58 -17.21 -0.82
C CYS A 285 38.87 -16.65 -1.45
N PHE A 286 38.74 -15.78 -2.46
CA PHE A 286 39.91 -15.13 -3.08
C PHE A 286 40.64 -14.18 -2.14
N ILE A 287 39.92 -13.45 -1.29
CA ILE A 287 40.51 -12.56 -0.28
C ILE A 287 41.38 -13.36 0.70
N ILE A 288 40.90 -14.53 1.14
CA ILE A 288 41.68 -15.40 2.04
C ILE A 288 42.90 -15.95 1.30
N ALA A 289 42.71 -16.51 0.11
CA ALA A 289 43.79 -17.12 -0.66
C ALA A 289 44.89 -16.10 -1.05
N PHE A 290 44.50 -14.96 -1.62
CA PHE A 290 45.43 -13.90 -2.01
C PHE A 290 45.97 -13.11 -0.82
N GLY A 291 45.21 -12.99 0.26
CA GLY A 291 45.67 -12.40 1.52
C GLY A 291 46.83 -13.20 2.11
N ILE A 292 46.68 -14.52 2.23
CA ILE A 292 47.74 -15.43 2.71
C ILE A 292 48.93 -15.43 1.75
N ALA A 293 48.69 -15.62 0.45
CA ALA A 293 49.75 -15.64 -0.55
C ALA A 293 50.53 -14.30 -0.58
N GLY A 294 49.82 -13.17 -0.47
CA GLY A 294 50.42 -11.84 -0.41
C GLY A 294 51.23 -11.61 0.86
N ALA A 295 50.77 -12.10 2.01
CA ALA A 295 51.51 -12.04 3.27
C ALA A 295 52.81 -12.85 3.20
N LEU A 296 52.74 -14.11 2.73
CA LEU A 296 53.90 -14.98 2.57
C LEU A 296 54.92 -14.40 1.57
N TRP A 297 54.44 -13.86 0.44
CA TRP A 297 55.31 -13.25 -0.56
C TRP A 297 55.99 -11.97 -0.04
N ARG A 298 55.28 -11.15 0.75
CA ARG A 298 55.84 -9.95 1.37
C ARG A 298 56.98 -10.31 2.33
N GLU A 299 56.81 -11.38 3.12
CA GLU A 299 57.83 -11.85 4.07
C GLU A 299 59.06 -12.43 3.35
N ASP A 300 58.88 -13.30 2.35
CA ASP A 300 60.01 -13.96 1.68
C ASP A 300 60.77 -13.03 0.72
N LYS A 301 60.05 -12.25 -0.11
CA LYS A 301 60.66 -11.48 -1.21
C LYS A 301 60.54 -9.98 -1.03
N GLY A 302 59.43 -9.49 -0.49
CA GLY A 302 59.17 -8.05 -0.32
C GLY A 302 60.20 -7.34 0.57
N LYS A 303 60.57 -7.95 1.70
CA LYS A 303 61.57 -7.40 2.63
C LYS A 303 63.00 -7.36 2.07
N LYS A 304 63.32 -8.20 1.08
CA LYS A 304 64.65 -8.28 0.45
C LYS A 304 64.87 -7.19 -0.62
N MET A 305 63.82 -6.50 -1.04
CA MET A 305 63.86 -5.50 -2.09
C MET A 305 63.92 -4.08 -1.50
N GLU A 306 65.11 -3.63 -1.09
CA GLU A 306 65.30 -2.33 -0.42
C GLU A 306 64.80 -1.12 -1.23
N TYR A 307 64.81 -1.20 -2.57
CA TYR A 307 64.32 -0.12 -3.44
C TYR A 307 62.80 0.12 -3.36
N LEU A 308 62.02 -0.84 -2.83
CA LEU A 308 60.57 -0.71 -2.66
C LEU A 308 60.18 0.15 -1.44
N LEU A 309 61.14 0.51 -0.59
CA LEU A 309 60.94 1.35 0.61
C LEU A 309 59.71 0.90 1.43
N VAL A 310 59.55 -0.42 1.60
CA VAL A 310 58.41 -0.99 2.33
C VAL A 310 58.45 -0.45 3.77
N SER A 311 57.42 0.31 4.16
CA SER A 311 57.28 0.89 5.50
C SER A 311 57.41 -0.17 6.59
N LYS A 312 57.82 0.23 7.81
CA LYS A 312 57.82 -0.64 8.99
C LYS A 312 56.44 -1.28 9.15
N GLU A 313 56.45 -2.57 9.50
CA GLU A 313 55.23 -3.37 9.71
C GLU A 313 54.31 -2.68 10.72
N GLU A 314 53.14 -2.28 10.25
CA GLU A 314 52.09 -1.77 11.12
C GLU A 314 51.20 -2.94 11.52
N TRP A 315 50.71 -2.92 12.76
CA TRP A 315 49.92 -4.01 13.34
C TRP A 315 48.63 -4.33 12.54
N TYR A 316 48.18 -3.43 11.67
CA TYR A 316 47.01 -3.59 10.82
C TYR A 316 47.32 -4.04 9.37
N ASP A 317 48.59 -4.16 8.96
CA ASP A 317 49.00 -4.67 7.64
C ASP A 317 48.35 -6.00 7.23
N PRO A 318 48.24 -7.03 8.10
CA PRO A 318 47.60 -8.30 7.72
C PRO A 318 46.10 -8.17 7.43
N ILE A 319 45.46 -7.08 7.86
CA ILE A 319 44.06 -6.77 7.57
C ILE A 319 43.95 -5.91 6.30
N VAL A 320 44.88 -4.99 6.07
CA VAL A 320 44.86 -4.08 4.91
C VAL A 320 45.12 -4.82 3.59
N ILE A 321 46.02 -5.80 3.56
CA ILE A 321 46.33 -6.55 2.32
C ILE A 321 45.08 -7.30 1.79
N PRO A 322 44.37 -8.13 2.59
CA PRO A 322 43.12 -8.76 2.16
C PRO A 322 42.04 -7.75 1.77
N LEU A 323 41.86 -6.66 2.51
CA LEU A 323 40.87 -5.63 2.19
C LEU A 323 41.17 -4.91 0.87
N ARG A 324 42.45 -4.69 0.53
CA ARG A 324 42.86 -4.18 -0.80
C ARG A 324 42.46 -5.12 -1.91
N PHE A 325 42.68 -6.43 -1.74
CA PHE A 325 42.24 -7.43 -2.71
C PHE A 325 40.71 -7.50 -2.83
N MET A 326 39.98 -7.32 -1.73
CA MET A 326 38.52 -7.21 -1.77
C MET A 326 38.06 -6.04 -2.62
N LEU A 327 38.64 -4.84 -2.41
CA LEU A 327 38.31 -3.64 -3.17
C LEU A 327 38.70 -3.78 -4.64
N LEU A 328 39.86 -4.37 -4.94
CA LEU A 328 40.27 -4.66 -6.30
C LEU A 328 39.27 -5.60 -6.98
N MET A 329 38.79 -6.65 -6.32
CA MET A 329 37.82 -7.59 -6.90
C MET A 329 36.37 -7.10 -6.87
N SER A 330 36.10 -5.91 -6.33
CA SER A 330 34.73 -5.40 -6.22
C SER A 330 34.02 -5.16 -7.55
N PHE A 331 34.78 -5.03 -8.66
CA PHE A 331 34.25 -4.93 -10.03
C PHE A 331 33.53 -6.20 -10.50
N MET A 332 33.75 -7.36 -9.83
CA MET A 332 33.04 -8.62 -10.16
C MET A 332 31.53 -8.50 -10.02
N ILE A 333 31.06 -7.60 -9.15
CA ILE A 333 29.64 -7.25 -9.02
C ILE A 333 29.48 -5.84 -9.58
N PRO A 334 29.13 -5.69 -10.88
CA PRO A 334 29.07 -4.39 -11.51
C PRO A 334 27.92 -3.54 -10.94
N ILE A 335 28.26 -2.37 -10.38
CA ILE A 335 27.27 -1.37 -9.92
C ILE A 335 26.32 -0.97 -11.06
N SER A 336 26.84 -0.91 -12.28
CA SER A 336 26.08 -0.58 -13.48
C SER A 336 24.91 -1.54 -13.74
N LEU A 337 25.02 -2.82 -13.38
CA LEU A 337 23.94 -3.79 -13.57
C LEU A 337 22.67 -3.39 -12.81
N LYS A 338 22.82 -2.83 -11.61
CA LYS A 338 21.68 -2.37 -10.83
C LYS A 338 21.02 -1.15 -11.46
N VAL A 339 21.84 -0.18 -11.87
CA VAL A 339 21.38 1.07 -12.50
C VAL A 339 20.61 0.77 -13.77
N THR A 340 21.20 -0.06 -14.64
CA THR A 340 20.61 -0.36 -15.95
C THR A 340 19.30 -1.11 -15.78
N MET A 341 19.21 -2.05 -14.84
CA MET A 341 17.96 -2.75 -14.56
C MET A 341 16.86 -1.82 -14.05
N ASP A 342 17.15 -0.93 -13.09
CA ASP A 342 16.13 0.01 -12.59
C ASP A 342 15.69 1.01 -13.67
N MET A 343 16.62 1.47 -14.53
CA MET A 343 16.31 2.34 -15.68
C MET A 343 15.47 1.62 -16.74
N VAL A 344 15.82 0.38 -17.09
CA VAL A 344 15.08 -0.41 -18.08
C VAL A 344 13.66 -0.70 -17.60
N LYS A 345 13.47 -1.08 -16.33
CA LYS A 345 12.15 -1.28 -15.72
C LYS A 345 11.29 -0.01 -15.78
N PHE A 346 11.89 1.14 -15.46
CA PHE A 346 11.21 2.43 -15.59
C PHE A 346 10.81 2.73 -17.04
N TYR A 347 11.74 2.55 -17.99
CA TYR A 347 11.47 2.81 -19.40
C TYR A 347 10.38 1.90 -19.96
N TYR A 348 10.38 0.61 -19.61
CA TYR A 348 9.31 -0.32 -19.99
C TYR A 348 7.95 0.09 -19.44
N ALA A 349 7.88 0.58 -18.20
CA ALA A 349 6.62 1.10 -17.66
C ALA A 349 6.12 2.33 -18.43
N GLN A 350 7.02 3.22 -18.88
CA GLN A 350 6.64 4.36 -19.71
C GLN A 350 6.18 3.94 -21.11
N LEU A 351 6.85 2.94 -21.72
CA LEU A 351 6.41 2.40 -23.01
C LEU A 351 4.99 1.84 -22.94
N ILE A 352 4.62 1.15 -21.84
CA ILE A 352 3.25 0.68 -21.62
C ILE A 352 2.27 1.86 -21.53
N ASN A 353 2.65 2.92 -20.81
CA ASN A 353 1.80 4.11 -20.67
C ASN A 353 1.61 4.90 -21.98
N TRP A 354 2.58 4.83 -22.88
CA TRP A 354 2.57 5.54 -24.16
C TRP A 354 1.98 4.72 -25.31
N ASP A 355 1.62 3.46 -25.08
CA ASP A 355 1.08 2.60 -26.13
C ASP A 355 -0.37 2.97 -26.46
N ILE A 356 -0.57 3.51 -27.67
CA ILE A 356 -1.88 3.88 -28.19
C ILE A 356 -2.78 2.65 -28.44
N HIS A 357 -2.20 1.47 -28.64
CA HIS A 357 -2.99 0.25 -28.83
C HIS A 357 -3.56 -0.29 -27.53
N MET A 358 -3.07 0.18 -26.38
CA MET A 358 -3.60 -0.14 -25.05
C MET A 358 -4.53 0.97 -24.51
N TYR A 359 -4.97 1.87 -25.38
CA TYR A 359 -5.92 2.94 -25.07
C TYR A 359 -7.37 2.48 -25.30
N ASP A 360 -8.25 2.71 -24.33
CA ASP A 360 -9.68 2.46 -24.50
C ASP A 360 -10.41 3.74 -24.93
N GLU A 361 -10.97 3.72 -26.15
CA GLU A 361 -11.72 4.84 -26.72
C GLU A 361 -13.06 5.07 -26.04
N GLU A 362 -13.74 4.00 -25.56
CA GLU A 362 -15.08 4.12 -24.98
C GLU A 362 -15.04 4.83 -23.62
N THR A 363 -14.07 4.49 -22.78
CA THR A 363 -13.89 5.09 -21.46
C THR A 363 -12.91 6.27 -21.45
N ASN A 364 -12.25 6.55 -22.58
CA ASN A 364 -11.21 7.56 -22.71
C ASN A 364 -10.08 7.36 -21.66
N THR A 365 -9.68 6.10 -21.45
CA THR A 365 -8.67 5.73 -20.46
C THR A 365 -7.42 5.12 -21.10
N PRO A 366 -6.21 5.68 -20.84
CA PRO A 366 -4.97 5.05 -21.26
C PRO A 366 -4.54 3.94 -20.29
N ALA A 367 -3.69 3.03 -20.78
CA ALA A 367 -3.00 2.10 -19.90
C ALA A 367 -2.10 2.85 -18.91
N GLU A 368 -2.15 2.45 -17.64
CA GLU A 368 -1.35 3.06 -16.58
C GLU A 368 -0.62 1.98 -15.77
N ALA A 369 0.70 1.97 -15.87
CA ALA A 369 1.60 1.13 -15.10
C ALA A 369 1.77 1.68 -13.67
N LYS A 370 0.85 1.33 -12.77
CA LYS A 370 0.87 1.73 -11.35
C LYS A 370 2.06 1.19 -10.54
N ASN A 371 2.73 0.16 -11.04
CA ASN A 371 3.95 -0.37 -10.44
C ASN A 371 4.99 -0.60 -11.53
N THR A 372 6.01 0.24 -11.51
CA THR A 372 7.10 0.29 -12.48
C THR A 372 8.26 -0.65 -12.15
N ALA A 373 8.13 -1.52 -11.13
CA ALA A 373 9.17 -2.48 -10.75
C ALA A 373 8.95 -3.89 -11.33
N ILE A 374 7.72 -4.20 -11.78
CA ILE A 374 7.27 -5.57 -12.13
C ILE A 374 6.98 -5.77 -13.63
N SER A 375 7.39 -4.84 -14.48
CA SER A 375 7.08 -4.88 -15.92
C SER A 375 7.58 -6.14 -16.63
N GLU A 376 8.70 -6.71 -16.19
CA GLU A 376 9.30 -7.91 -16.78
C GLU A 376 8.58 -9.22 -16.41
N ASP A 377 7.90 -9.25 -15.26
CA ASP A 377 7.18 -10.44 -14.80
C ASP A 377 5.95 -10.71 -15.70
N LEU A 378 5.46 -9.71 -16.43
CA LEU A 378 4.36 -9.86 -17.40
C LEU A 378 4.68 -10.91 -18.49
N GLY A 379 5.95 -11.07 -18.86
CA GLY A 379 6.40 -12.08 -19.82
C GLY A 379 6.53 -13.49 -19.24
N GLN A 380 6.35 -13.67 -17.92
CA GLN A 380 6.52 -14.93 -17.20
C GLN A 380 5.21 -15.45 -16.60
N LEU A 381 4.07 -14.86 -16.99
CA LEU A 381 2.76 -15.26 -16.48
C LEU A 381 2.34 -16.62 -17.08
N GLU A 382 2.29 -17.65 -16.24
CA GLU A 382 1.79 -18.99 -16.62
C GLU A 382 0.27 -19.11 -16.47
N TYR A 383 -0.30 -18.41 -15.49
CA TYR A 383 -1.71 -18.51 -15.12
C TYR A 383 -2.34 -17.12 -15.04
N ILE A 384 -3.42 -16.90 -15.79
CA ILE A 384 -4.25 -15.71 -15.71
C ILE A 384 -5.54 -16.09 -14.98
N PHE A 385 -5.66 -15.65 -13.72
CA PHE A 385 -6.92 -15.75 -12.99
C PHE A 385 -7.83 -14.60 -13.42
N ARG A 386 -8.83 -14.92 -14.22
CA ARG A 386 -9.86 -13.97 -14.63
C ARG A 386 -11.06 -14.06 -13.67
N THR A 387 -11.39 -12.97 -13.00
CA THR A 387 -12.71 -12.82 -12.37
C THR A 387 -13.74 -12.80 -13.49
N ARG A 388 -14.73 -13.69 -13.45
CA ARG A 388 -15.71 -13.88 -14.53
C ARG A 388 -16.53 -12.60 -14.72
N PRO A 389 -16.37 -11.84 -15.82
CA PRO A 389 -17.35 -10.84 -16.20
C PRO A 389 -18.46 -11.56 -16.98
N GLU A 390 -19.60 -10.90 -17.16
CA GLU A 390 -20.71 -11.30 -18.01
C GLU A 390 -20.30 -12.01 -19.32
N PRO A 391 -21.17 -12.88 -19.86
CA PRO A 391 -20.88 -13.59 -21.09
C PRO A 391 -20.54 -12.60 -22.21
N LEU A 392 -19.41 -12.84 -22.87
CA LEU A 392 -18.96 -12.15 -24.08
C LEU A 392 -20.19 -11.77 -24.93
N ARG A 393 -20.47 -10.46 -25.07
CA ARG A 393 -21.28 -10.00 -26.21
C ARG A 393 -20.54 -10.49 -27.44
N ARG A 394 -21.06 -11.57 -28.05
CA ARG A 394 -20.64 -12.03 -29.36
C ARG A 394 -20.92 -10.87 -30.32
N THR A 395 -19.86 -10.19 -30.75
CA THR A 395 -19.90 -9.48 -32.03
C THR A 395 -20.03 -10.47 -33.16
#